data_AF-A0A923F9U5-F1
#
_entry.id   AF-A0A923F9U5-F1
#
_cell.length_a   1.000
_cell.length_b   1.000
_cell.length_c   1.000
_cell.angle_alpha   90.00
_cell.angle_beta   90.00
_cell.angle_gamma   90.00
#
_symmetry.space_group_name_H-M   'P 1'
#
loop_
_entity.id
_entity.type
_entity.pdbx_description
1 polymer ?
#
loop_
_entity_poly.entity_id
_entity_poly.type
_entity_poly.pdbx_seq_one_letter_code
_entity_poly.pdbx_strand_id
1 'polypeptide(L)'
;IGGAGDDTYYINGVGDTVIEAADEGHDLIRANVSYTLSANVEDGVLLGNTGLSLTGNAQDNALTGNAADNTLSGNAGNDILDGGAGNDTLIGGTGDDAYVVDSRSDTVIEQAGEGHDVIRSNVSYTLSANVEDGV
;
A
#
# COMPACT_ATOMS: atom_id res chain seq x y z
N ILE A 1 10.42 15.90 -7.75
CA ILE A 1 10.72 17.29 -7.35
C ILE A 1 9.48 18.09 -7.58
N GLY A 2 8.52 17.97 -6.67
CA GLY A 2 7.46 18.96 -6.50
C GLY A 2 7.85 20.02 -5.47
N GLY A 3 8.67 19.66 -4.47
CA GLY A 3 9.17 20.60 -3.47
C GLY A 3 8.20 20.75 -2.30
N ALA A 4 8.19 21.91 -1.63
CA ALA A 4 7.32 22.11 -0.47
C ALA A 4 5.82 22.19 -0.86
N GLY A 5 4.99 21.48 -0.11
CA GLY A 5 3.54 21.36 -0.25
C GLY A 5 3.13 19.89 -0.36
N ASP A 6 1.82 19.65 -0.32
CA ASP A 6 1.26 18.33 -0.65
C ASP A 6 1.16 18.24 -2.18
N ASP A 7 2.02 17.44 -2.80
CA ASP A 7 2.09 17.29 -4.24
C ASP A 7 1.44 16.00 -4.74
N THR A 8 1.12 15.96 -6.04
CA THR A 8 0.58 14.76 -6.70
C THR A 8 1.30 14.49 -8.00
N TYR A 9 1.85 13.28 -8.12
CA TYR A 9 2.61 12.82 -9.27
C TYR A 9 1.84 11.76 -10.04
N TYR A 10 1.89 11.83 -11.37
CA TYR A 10 1.28 10.85 -12.25
C TYR A 10 2.36 10.03 -12.95
N ILE A 11 2.39 8.73 -12.67
CA ILE A 11 3.38 7.80 -13.19
C ILE A 11 2.76 6.96 -14.31
N ASN A 12 3.39 6.98 -15.48
CA ASN A 12 2.90 6.24 -16.65
C ASN A 12 3.99 5.39 -17.34
N GLY A 13 5.24 5.46 -16.87
CA GLY A 13 6.33 4.62 -17.31
C GLY A 13 7.10 4.02 -16.13
N VAL A 14 7.61 2.80 -16.30
CA VAL A 14 8.40 2.06 -15.30
C VAL A 14 9.76 2.70 -14.96
N GLY A 15 10.12 3.82 -15.59
CA GLY A 15 11.36 4.56 -15.36
C GLY A 15 11.17 5.93 -14.71
N ASP A 16 9.93 6.32 -14.44
CA ASP A 16 9.65 7.61 -13.80
C ASP A 16 10.10 7.56 -12.33
N THR A 17 10.73 8.63 -11.86
CA THR A 17 11.17 8.75 -10.47
C THR A 17 10.67 10.07 -9.89
N VAL A 18 10.26 10.01 -8.63
CA VAL A 18 9.87 11.19 -7.85
C VAL A 18 10.97 11.44 -6.83
N ILE A 19 11.19 12.72 -6.51
CA ILE A 19 12.28 13.13 -5.62
C ILE A 19 11.73 14.25 -4.76
N GLU A 20 11.37 13.91 -3.53
CA GLU A 20 10.89 14.85 -2.51
C GLU A 20 11.88 14.88 -1.34
N ALA A 21 11.96 16.03 -0.67
CA ALA A 21 12.74 16.13 0.56
C ALA A 21 11.85 15.84 1.79
N ALA A 22 12.50 15.53 2.91
CA ALA A 22 11.78 15.35 4.16
C ALA A 22 11.15 16.68 4.62
N ASP A 23 10.03 16.57 5.35
CA ASP A 23 9.28 17.69 5.92
C ASP A 23 8.73 18.70 4.88
N GLU A 24 8.56 18.27 3.62
CA GLU A 24 8.05 19.13 2.55
C GLU A 24 6.52 19.05 2.38
N GLY A 25 5.85 18.01 2.84
CA GLY A 25 4.39 17.89 2.76
C GLY A 25 3.93 16.45 2.95
N HIS A 26 2.72 16.16 2.48
CA HIS A 26 2.18 14.81 2.35
C HIS A 26 1.86 14.51 0.89
N ASP A 27 2.64 13.62 0.28
CA ASP A 27 2.72 13.49 -1.17
C ASP A 27 2.02 12.23 -1.69
N LEU A 28 1.49 12.33 -2.91
CA LEU A 28 0.71 11.26 -3.54
C LEU A 28 1.28 10.83 -4.91
N ILE A 29 1.53 9.54 -5.06
CA ILE A 29 1.74 8.88 -6.36
C ILE A 29 0.44 8.33 -6.92
N ARG A 30 0.16 8.61 -8.19
CA ARG A 30 -0.90 7.97 -8.98
C ARG A 30 -0.31 7.24 -10.18
N ALA A 31 -0.28 5.92 -10.16
CA ALA A 31 0.47 5.12 -11.14
C ALA A 31 -0.43 4.25 -12.04
N ASN A 32 -0.16 4.25 -13.35
CA ASN A 32 -0.78 3.32 -14.32
C ASN A 32 0.08 2.07 -14.60
N VAL A 33 1.20 1.94 -13.89
CA VAL A 33 2.17 0.85 -13.99
C VAL A 33 2.55 0.43 -12.57
N SER A 34 3.18 -0.73 -12.41
CA SER A 34 3.73 -1.10 -11.11
C SER A 34 4.77 -0.08 -10.66
N TYR A 35 4.77 0.26 -9.37
CA TYR A 35 5.59 1.34 -8.84
C TYR A 35 6.07 1.08 -7.42
N THR A 36 7.19 1.70 -7.07
CA THR A 36 7.72 1.76 -5.71
C THR A 36 7.82 3.22 -5.30
N LEU A 37 7.17 3.60 -4.19
CA LEU A 37 7.22 4.95 -3.67
C LEU A 37 8.68 5.33 -3.40
N SER A 38 9.04 6.55 -3.80
CA SER A 38 10.33 7.12 -3.44
C SER A 38 10.31 7.54 -1.96
N ALA A 39 11.46 7.82 -1.38
CA ALA A 39 11.51 8.34 -0.01
C ALA A 39 10.75 9.68 0.08
N ASN A 40 10.14 9.95 1.26
CA ASN A 40 9.33 11.13 1.56
C ASN A 40 8.08 11.22 0.68
N VAL A 41 7.50 10.08 0.32
CA VAL A 41 6.19 10.02 -0.34
C VAL A 41 5.32 9.05 0.42
N GLU A 42 4.16 9.52 0.87
CA GLU A 42 3.34 8.82 1.86
C GLU A 42 2.21 8.03 1.20
N ASP A 43 1.65 8.49 0.08
CA ASP A 43 0.51 7.84 -0.55
C ASP A 43 0.81 7.27 -1.93
N GLY A 44 0.18 6.13 -2.24
CA GLY A 44 0.23 5.50 -3.56
C GLY A 44 -1.13 4.96 -4.00
N VAL A 45 -1.53 5.26 -5.24
CA VAL A 45 -2.78 4.77 -5.84
C VAL A 45 -2.53 4.22 -7.23
N LEU A 46 -2.98 2.98 -7.49
CA LEU A 46 -2.97 2.37 -8.82
C LEU A 46 -4.21 2.80 -9.62
N LEU A 47 -3.98 3.35 -10.81
CA LEU A 47 -5.02 3.80 -11.76
C LEU A 47 -5.25 2.84 -12.93
N GLY A 48 -4.37 1.84 -13.08
CA GLY A 48 -4.47 0.81 -14.12
C GLY A 48 -5.73 -0.06 -13.96
N ASN A 49 -6.00 -0.90 -14.95
CA ASN A 49 -7.11 -1.87 -14.93
C ASN A 49 -6.63 -3.32 -15.05
N THR A 50 -5.34 -3.54 -14.85
CA THR A 50 -4.69 -4.84 -14.79
C THR A 50 -4.10 -5.06 -13.41
N GLY A 51 -3.77 -6.31 -13.10
CA GLY A 51 -2.97 -6.62 -11.93
C GLY A 51 -1.62 -5.93 -12.00
N LEU A 52 -1.31 -5.16 -10.97
CA LEU A 52 -0.12 -4.33 -10.81
C LEU A 52 0.40 -4.44 -9.37
N SER A 53 1.66 -4.06 -9.18
CA SER A 53 2.29 -4.03 -7.87
C SER A 53 2.53 -2.60 -7.40
N LEU A 54 2.24 -2.32 -6.14
CA LEU A 54 2.53 -1.04 -5.50
C LEU A 54 3.31 -1.31 -4.21
N THR A 55 4.50 -0.75 -4.12
CA THR A 55 5.38 -0.92 -2.96
C THR A 55 5.59 0.43 -2.29
N GLY A 56 5.39 0.48 -0.98
CA GLY A 56 5.69 1.62 -0.12
C GLY A 56 7.18 1.84 0.09
N ASN A 57 7.52 2.58 1.14
CA ASN A 57 8.88 2.90 1.57
C ASN A 57 9.06 2.54 3.06
N ALA A 58 9.82 3.33 3.83
CA ALA A 58 10.09 3.04 5.24
C ALA A 58 9.31 3.94 6.21
N GLN A 59 8.36 4.71 5.68
CA GLN A 59 7.44 5.57 6.41
C GLN A 59 6.05 4.94 6.39
N ASP A 60 5.18 5.41 7.28
CA ASP A 60 3.76 5.09 7.26
C ASP A 60 3.16 5.49 5.89
N ASN A 61 2.63 4.52 5.15
CA ASN A 61 2.07 4.72 3.81
C ASN A 61 0.59 4.35 3.71
N ALA A 62 -0.15 5.05 2.85
CA ALA A 62 -1.46 4.60 2.40
C ALA A 62 -1.39 4.12 0.94
N LEU A 63 -1.57 2.81 0.75
CA LEU A 63 -1.46 2.16 -0.55
C LEU A 63 -2.83 1.66 -0.99
N THR A 64 -3.28 2.11 -2.16
CA THR A 64 -4.55 1.68 -2.76
C THR A 64 -4.34 1.04 -4.14
N GLY A 65 -4.84 -0.19 -4.30
CA GLY A 65 -4.87 -0.92 -5.56
C GLY A 65 -5.98 -0.44 -6.49
N ASN A 66 -6.27 -1.26 -7.50
CA ASN A 66 -7.32 -1.01 -8.49
C ASN A 66 -8.41 -2.10 -8.40
N ALA A 67 -9.06 -2.44 -9.50
CA ALA A 67 -10.16 -3.42 -9.51
C ALA A 67 -9.74 -4.80 -10.03
N ALA A 68 -8.43 -5.04 -10.17
CA ALA A 68 -7.83 -6.28 -10.63
C ALA A 68 -6.88 -6.81 -9.57
N ASP A 69 -6.52 -8.09 -9.66
CA ASP A 69 -5.64 -8.77 -8.70
C ASP A 69 -4.27 -8.06 -8.56
N ASN A 70 -4.09 -7.32 -7.46
CA ASN A 70 -2.93 -6.50 -7.15
C ASN A 70 -2.00 -7.14 -6.13
N THR A 71 -0.77 -6.63 -6.06
CA THR A 71 0.17 -6.93 -4.96
C THR A 71 0.61 -5.62 -4.33
N LEU A 72 0.24 -5.41 -3.07
CA LEU A 72 0.65 -4.25 -2.28
C LEU A 72 1.67 -4.70 -1.22
N SER A 73 2.70 -3.90 -1.03
CA SER A 73 3.74 -4.14 -0.02
C SER A 73 4.05 -2.84 0.72
N GLY A 74 3.80 -2.77 2.02
CA GLY A 74 4.09 -1.60 2.86
C GLY A 74 5.60 -1.40 3.10
N ASN A 75 6.27 -2.51 3.44
CA ASN A 75 7.66 -2.63 3.91
C ASN A 75 7.85 -2.27 5.39
N ALA A 76 8.00 -1.00 5.72
CA ALA A 76 8.24 -0.58 7.09
C ALA A 76 7.48 0.71 7.38
N GLY A 77 7.04 0.86 8.62
CA GLY A 77 6.10 1.92 8.98
C GLY A 77 4.75 1.30 9.29
N ASN A 78 3.82 2.10 9.80
CA ASN A 78 2.45 1.65 10.06
C ASN A 78 1.60 1.95 8.83
N ASP A 79 1.40 0.95 8.00
CA ASP A 79 0.84 1.09 6.67
C ASP A 79 -0.67 0.79 6.62
N ILE A 80 -1.36 1.41 5.67
CA ILE A 80 -2.73 1.08 5.30
C ILE A 80 -2.72 0.50 3.88
N LEU A 81 -3.08 -0.77 3.75
CA LEU A 81 -3.11 -1.48 2.48
C LEU A 81 -4.55 -1.80 2.10
N ASP A 82 -5.03 -1.17 1.02
CA ASP A 82 -6.33 -1.45 0.40
C ASP A 82 -6.09 -1.99 -1.01
N GLY A 83 -6.31 -3.29 -1.23
CA GLY A 83 -6.17 -3.91 -2.55
C GLY A 83 -7.15 -3.37 -3.59
N GLY A 84 -8.25 -2.77 -3.14
CA GLY A 84 -9.42 -2.53 -3.94
C GLY A 84 -10.18 -3.84 -4.18
N ALA A 85 -10.87 -3.92 -5.32
CA ALA A 85 -11.58 -5.14 -5.68
C ALA A 85 -10.62 -6.10 -6.39
N GLY A 86 -10.82 -7.41 -6.21
CA GLY A 86 -10.00 -8.41 -6.87
C GLY A 86 -9.74 -9.58 -5.94
N ASN A 87 -8.68 -10.33 -6.24
CA ASN A 87 -8.05 -11.20 -5.26
C ASN A 87 -6.62 -10.71 -5.06
N ASP A 88 -6.42 -9.92 -4.02
CA ASP A 88 -5.20 -9.16 -3.83
C ASP A 88 -4.21 -9.89 -2.91
N THR A 89 -2.94 -9.53 -3.01
CA THR A 89 -1.91 -9.91 -2.04
C THR A 89 -1.45 -8.66 -1.30
N LEU A 90 -1.67 -8.61 0.01
CA LEU A 90 -1.33 -7.49 0.87
C LEU A 90 -0.23 -7.94 1.83
N ILE A 91 0.92 -7.29 1.77
CA ILE A 91 2.12 -7.59 2.56
C ILE A 91 2.42 -6.35 3.39
N GLY A 92 2.24 -6.37 4.69
CA GLY A 92 2.48 -5.19 5.53
C GLY A 92 3.97 -4.96 5.69
N GLY A 93 4.63 -5.90 6.37
CA GLY A 93 6.03 -5.77 6.76
C GLY A 93 6.13 -5.20 8.18
N THR A 94 7.24 -4.55 8.53
CA THR A 94 7.44 -4.15 9.93
C THR A 94 6.67 -2.89 10.31
N GLY A 95 5.88 -2.95 11.38
CA GLY A 95 5.05 -1.85 11.87
C GLY A 95 3.67 -2.38 12.22
N ASP A 96 2.82 -1.53 12.79
CA ASP A 96 1.44 -1.90 13.13
C ASP A 96 0.54 -1.59 11.93
N ASP A 97 0.29 -2.58 11.08
CA ASP A 97 -0.33 -2.41 9.78
C ASP A 97 -1.85 -2.65 9.78
N ALA A 98 -2.54 -2.04 8.82
CA ALA A 98 -3.98 -2.20 8.62
C ALA A 98 -4.33 -2.61 7.18
N TYR A 99 -4.96 -3.77 7.03
CA TYR A 99 -5.41 -4.31 5.75
C TYR A 99 -6.91 -4.10 5.56
N VAL A 100 -7.29 -3.51 4.44
CA VAL A 100 -8.69 -3.47 4.00
C VAL A 100 -8.92 -4.70 3.12
N VAL A 101 -9.76 -5.61 3.60
CA VAL A 101 -10.12 -6.84 2.90
C VAL A 101 -11.57 -6.72 2.44
N ASP A 102 -11.79 -6.73 1.12
CA ASP A 102 -13.12 -6.69 0.53
C ASP A 102 -13.52 -8.00 -0.15
N SER A 103 -12.54 -8.90 -0.34
CA SER A 103 -12.70 -10.20 -0.97
C SER A 103 -12.20 -11.31 -0.07
N ARG A 104 -12.95 -12.42 -0.03
CA ARG A 104 -12.54 -13.62 0.73
C ARG A 104 -11.31 -14.32 0.15
N SER A 105 -10.92 -13.93 -1.06
CA SER A 105 -9.78 -14.47 -1.77
C SER A 105 -8.51 -13.62 -1.58
N ASP A 106 -8.61 -12.46 -0.93
CA ASP A 106 -7.43 -11.67 -0.61
C ASP A 106 -6.52 -12.46 0.31
N THR A 107 -5.23 -12.27 0.13
CA THR A 107 -4.18 -12.90 0.92
C THR A 107 -3.41 -11.83 1.67
N VAL A 108 -3.60 -11.78 2.99
CA VAL A 108 -2.76 -10.97 3.89
C VAL A 108 -1.56 -11.80 4.35
N ILE A 109 -0.35 -11.26 4.22
CA ILE A 109 0.92 -11.91 4.56
C ILE A 109 1.67 -11.09 5.61
N GLU A 110 1.84 -11.67 6.79
CA GLU A 110 2.63 -11.12 7.90
C GLU A 110 3.60 -12.16 8.47
N GLN A 111 4.79 -11.72 8.91
CA GLN A 111 5.75 -12.56 9.62
C GLN A 111 5.72 -12.34 11.13
N ALA A 112 6.26 -13.32 11.85
CA ALA A 112 6.31 -13.25 13.30
C ALA A 112 7.21 -12.09 13.77
N GLY A 113 6.63 -11.19 14.57
CA GLY A 113 7.34 -10.07 15.20
C GLY A 113 7.49 -8.84 14.31
N GLU A 114 6.67 -8.72 13.28
CA GLU A 114 6.63 -7.54 12.41
C GLU A 114 5.78 -6.41 12.97
N GLY A 115 4.75 -6.69 13.78
CA GLY A 115 4.04 -5.66 14.53
C GLY A 115 2.81 -6.19 15.25
N HIS A 116 1.85 -5.31 15.49
CA HIS A 116 0.49 -5.64 15.90
C HIS A 116 -0.51 -5.18 14.84
N ASP A 117 -1.05 -6.13 14.09
CA ASP A 117 -1.71 -5.84 12.83
C ASP A 117 -3.22 -6.07 12.89
N VAL A 118 -3.95 -5.34 12.03
CA VAL A 118 -5.41 -5.39 11.99
C VAL A 118 -5.96 -5.63 10.59
N ILE A 119 -6.86 -6.61 10.46
CA ILE A 119 -7.71 -6.75 9.28
C ILE A 119 -9.02 -6.00 9.50
N ARG A 120 -9.34 -5.10 8.57
CA ARG A 120 -10.62 -4.40 8.48
C ARG A 120 -11.41 -5.00 7.33
N SER A 121 -12.49 -5.73 7.63
CA SER A 121 -13.19 -6.51 6.61
C SER A 121 -14.70 -6.27 6.63
N ASN A 122 -15.29 -6.00 5.47
CA ASN A 122 -16.74 -5.98 5.29
C ASN A 122 -17.31 -7.34 4.84
N VAL A 123 -16.43 -8.33 4.61
CA VAL A 123 -16.76 -9.73 4.33
C VAL A 123 -16.38 -10.63 5.49
N SER A 124 -16.93 -11.84 5.52
CA SER A 124 -16.46 -12.85 6.48
C SER A 124 -15.08 -13.34 6.05
N TYR A 125 -14.05 -12.88 6.75
CA TYR A 125 -12.65 -13.25 6.55
C TYR A 125 -12.11 -13.93 7.81
N THR A 126 -11.19 -14.87 7.64
CA THR A 126 -10.47 -15.51 8.75
C THR A 126 -9.14 -14.79 8.89
N LEU A 127 -8.76 -14.37 10.10
CA LEU A 127 -7.46 -13.74 10.32
C LEU A 127 -6.33 -14.59 9.76
N SER A 128 -5.43 -13.94 9.02
CA SER A 128 -4.19 -14.53 8.53
C SER A 128 -3.26 -14.87 9.70
N ALA A 129 -2.25 -15.70 9.42
CA ALA A 129 -1.20 -15.95 10.41
C ALA A 129 -0.50 -14.63 10.77
N ASN A 130 -0.19 -14.46 12.06
CA ASN A 130 0.50 -13.29 12.62
C ASN A 130 -0.27 -11.95 12.52
N VAL A 131 -1.58 -11.99 12.24
CA VAL A 131 -2.44 -10.81 12.42
C VAL A 131 -3.21 -10.96 13.73
N GLU A 132 -3.12 -9.95 14.59
CA GLU A 132 -3.64 -9.98 15.95
C GLU A 132 -5.13 -9.65 16.04
N ASP A 133 -5.60 -8.69 15.25
CA ASP A 133 -6.95 -8.11 15.36
C ASP A 133 -7.78 -8.20 14.07
N GLY A 134 -9.11 -8.25 14.24
CA GLY A 134 -10.08 -8.19 13.14
C GLY A 134 -11.32 -7.40 13.51
N VAL A 135 -11.71 -6.44 12.65
CA VAL A 135 -12.86 -5.54 12.86
C VAL A 135 -13.80 -5.45 11.67
#